data_AF-K1LFN6-F1
#
_entry.id   AF-K1LFN6-F1
#
_cell.length_a   1.000
_cell.length_b   1.000
_cell.length_c   1.000
_cell.angle_alpha   90.00
_cell.angle_beta   90.00
_cell.angle_gamma   90.00
#
_symmetry.space_group_name_H-M   'P 1'
#
loop_
_entity.id
_entity.type
_entity.pdbx_description
1 polymer ?
#
loop_
_entity_poly.entity_id
_entity_poly.type
_entity_poly.pdbx_seq_one_letter_code
_entity_poly.pdbx_strand_id
1 'polypeptide(L)'
;MEALIGLLLFSAMLALYVPALSKEWQRLEQARRQLQYWQVFYNLSKLHSHEQSLDMSDAQLIKQLIERNANCPIQSISLESDFYQITFQGGQHYEVILEDWELSP
;
A
#
# COMPACT_ATOMS: atom_id res chain seq x y z
N MET A 1 -29.07 33.87 27.89
CA MET A 1 -29.20 32.40 27.95
C MET A 1 -29.06 31.75 26.57
N GLU A 2 -29.57 32.35 25.50
CA GLU A 2 -29.50 31.79 24.13
C GLU A 2 -28.08 31.48 23.63
N ALA A 3 -27.09 32.31 23.92
CA ALA A 3 -25.69 32.05 23.53
C ALA A 3 -25.11 30.78 24.19
N LEU A 4 -25.53 30.48 25.42
CA LEU A 4 -25.09 29.31 26.18
C LEU A 4 -25.73 28.03 25.62
N ILE A 5 -27.00 28.12 25.23
CA ILE A 5 -27.73 27.05 24.55
C ILE A 5 -27.15 26.79 23.17
N GLY A 6 -26.83 27.85 22.41
CA GLY A 6 -26.15 27.74 21.12
C GLY A 6 -24.77 27.08 21.22
N LEU A 7 -23.99 27.41 22.24
CA LEU A 7 -22.68 26.81 22.47
C LEU A 7 -22.78 25.33 22.89
N LEU A 8 -23.80 24.96 23.67
CA LEU A 8 -24.09 23.56 24.01
C LEU A 8 -24.50 22.75 22.78
N LEU A 9 -25.36 23.29 21.92
CA LEU A 9 -25.77 22.62 20.67
C LEU A 9 -24.60 22.47 19.69
N PHE A 10 -23.77 23.49 19.55
CA PHE A 10 -22.60 23.46 18.70
C PHE A 10 -21.55 22.45 19.17
N SER A 11 -21.28 22.40 20.48
CA SER A 11 -20.33 21.43 21.05
C SER A 11 -20.86 19.99 20.94
N ALA A 12 -22.17 19.77 21.10
CA ALA A 12 -22.79 18.47 20.87
C ALA A 12 -22.68 18.02 19.41
N MET A 13 -22.88 18.93 18.44
CA MET A 13 -22.67 18.62 17.02
C MET A 13 -21.22 18.26 16.70
N LEU A 14 -20.26 19.04 17.23
CA LEU A 14 -18.82 18.75 17.05
C LEU A 14 -18.43 17.40 17.65
N ALA A 15 -18.95 17.06 18.83
CA ALA A 15 -18.67 15.79 19.50
C ALA A 15 -19.13 14.58 18.67
N LEU A 16 -20.14 14.74 17.82
CA LEU A 16 -20.61 13.71 16.89
C LEU A 16 -19.84 13.72 15.57
N TYR A 17 -19.52 14.91 15.04
CA TYR A 17 -18.95 15.06 13.71
C TYR A 17 -17.44 14.74 13.65
N VAL A 18 -16.67 15.17 14.66
CA VAL A 18 -15.23 14.93 14.74
C VAL A 18 -14.86 13.43 14.71
N PRO A 19 -15.50 12.54 15.50
CA PRO A 19 -15.20 11.12 15.43
C PRO A 19 -15.69 10.44 14.13
N ALA A 20 -16.71 10.98 13.45
CA ALA A 20 -17.11 10.49 12.15
C ALA A 20 -16.07 10.84 11.08
N LEU A 21 -15.59 12.09 11.09
CA LEU A 21 -14.54 12.57 10.19
C LEU A 21 -13.22 11.81 10.41
N SER A 22 -12.84 11.52 11.66
CA SER A 22 -11.62 10.76 11.93
C SER A 22 -11.69 9.33 11.41
N LYS A 23 -12.86 8.69 11.48
CA LYS A 23 -13.08 7.35 10.89
C LYS A 23 -12.97 7.38 9.37
N GLU A 24 -13.53 8.39 8.71
CA GLU A 24 -13.41 8.53 7.25
C GLU A 24 -11.96 8.78 6.83
N TRP A 25 -11.23 9.63 7.55
CA TRP A 25 -9.79 9.83 7.35
C TRP A 25 -9.00 8.53 7.50
N GLN A 26 -9.29 7.74 8.54
CA GLN A 26 -8.65 6.43 8.72
C GLN A 26 -8.95 5.46 7.57
N ARG A 27 -10.20 5.43 7.08
CA ARG A 27 -10.58 4.62 5.91
C ARG A 27 -9.86 5.05 4.65
N LEU A 28 -9.75 6.35 4.41
CA LEU A 28 -9.01 6.90 3.27
C LEU A 28 -7.52 6.56 3.36
N GLU A 29 -6.91 6.67 4.55
CA GLU A 29 -5.50 6.34 4.75
C GLU A 29 -5.24 4.82 4.58
N GLN A 30 -6.20 3.98 4.95
CA GLN A 30 -6.16 2.54 4.68
C GLN A 30 -6.28 2.26 3.17
N ALA A 31 -7.24 2.88 2.48
CA ALA A 31 -7.41 2.74 1.03
C ALA A 31 -6.17 3.22 0.26
N ARG A 32 -5.56 4.33 0.70
CA ARG A 32 -4.31 4.85 0.13
C ARG A 32 -3.16 3.86 0.27
N ARG A 33 -2.99 3.26 1.45
CA ARG A 33 -1.97 2.22 1.68
C ARG A 33 -2.21 0.98 0.82
N GLN A 34 -3.45 0.50 0.73
CA GLN A 34 -3.79 -0.62 -0.15
C GLN A 34 -3.45 -0.32 -1.60
N LEU A 35 -3.77 0.89 -2.09
CA LEU A 35 -3.46 1.30 -3.45
C LEU A 35 -1.94 1.35 -3.71
N GLN A 36 -1.16 1.81 -2.73
CA GLN A 36 0.30 1.78 -2.80
C GLN A 36 0.83 0.35 -2.89
N TYR A 37 0.29 -0.60 -2.12
CA TYR A 37 0.69 -2.01 -2.20
C TYR A 37 0.35 -2.63 -3.57
N TRP A 38 -0.85 -2.37 -4.08
CA TRP A 38 -1.24 -2.78 -5.44
C TRP A 38 -0.33 -2.21 -6.53
N GLN A 39 0.13 -0.97 -6.36
CA GLN A 39 1.07 -0.35 -7.29
C GLN A 39 2.45 -1.04 -7.28
N VAL A 40 2.92 -1.49 -6.10
CA VAL A 40 4.15 -2.28 -5.99
C VAL A 40 4.00 -3.62 -6.73
N PHE A 41 2.89 -4.34 -6.55
CA PHE A 41 2.62 -5.59 -7.28
C PHE A 41 2.56 -5.39 -8.79
N TYR A 42 1.88 -4.35 -9.26
CA TYR A 42 1.81 -4.02 -10.68
C TYR A 42 3.19 -3.68 -11.28
N ASN A 43 4.02 -2.97 -10.51
CA ASN A 43 5.39 -2.65 -10.94
C ASN A 43 6.27 -3.90 -10.98
N LEU A 44 6.06 -4.81 -10.02
CA LEU A 44 6.80 -6.07 -9.91
C LEU A 44 6.44 -7.01 -11.08
N SER A 45 5.16 -7.16 -11.42
CA SER A 45 4.74 -7.95 -12.58
C SER A 45 5.29 -7.38 -13.89
N LYS A 46 5.19 -6.05 -14.07
CA LYS A 46 5.71 -5.39 -15.27
C LYS A 46 7.22 -5.56 -15.44
N LEU A 47 7.97 -5.51 -14.34
CA LEU A 47 9.43 -5.71 -14.37
C LEU A 47 9.78 -7.16 -14.65
N HIS A 48 9.13 -8.12 -14.00
CA HIS A 48 9.37 -9.55 -14.23
C HIS A 48 9.09 -9.96 -15.68
N SER A 49 7.97 -9.50 -16.27
CA SER A 49 7.67 -9.75 -17.68
C SER A 49 8.67 -9.08 -18.63
N HIS A 50 9.29 -7.96 -18.23
CA HIS A 50 10.30 -7.28 -19.04
C HIS A 50 11.68 -7.96 -18.90
N GLU A 51 11.99 -8.56 -17.76
CA GLU A 51 13.25 -9.28 -17.53
C GLU A 51 13.26 -10.71 -18.07
N GLN A 52 12.11 -11.37 -18.23
CA GLN A 52 12.05 -12.54 -19.11
C GLN A 52 12.57 -12.22 -20.54
N SER A 53 12.64 -10.94 -20.92
CA SER A 53 13.26 -10.49 -22.18
C SER A 53 14.68 -9.89 -22.04
N LEU A 54 15.15 -9.59 -20.82
CA LEU A 54 16.41 -8.91 -20.51
C LEU A 54 17.09 -9.64 -19.36
N ASP A 55 18.27 -10.22 -19.60
CA ASP A 55 19.08 -10.99 -18.66
C ASP A 55 19.63 -10.13 -17.49
N MET A 56 18.72 -9.56 -16.70
CA MET A 56 18.98 -8.75 -15.52
C MET A 56 19.06 -9.65 -14.29
N SER A 57 19.91 -9.26 -13.35
CA SER A 57 20.06 -9.98 -12.08
C SER A 57 18.93 -9.60 -11.11
N ASP A 58 18.44 -10.56 -10.31
CA ASP A 58 17.41 -10.33 -9.28
C ASP A 58 17.73 -9.17 -8.32
N ALA A 59 19.02 -8.95 -8.02
CA ALA A 59 19.45 -7.82 -7.19
C ALA A 59 19.17 -6.46 -7.86
N GLN A 60 19.23 -6.40 -9.18
CA GLN A 60 18.91 -5.22 -9.98
C GLN A 60 17.40 -5.00 -10.06
N LEU A 61 16.59 -6.07 -10.20
CA LEU A 61 15.12 -6.01 -10.08
C LEU A 61 14.69 -5.36 -8.79
N ILE A 62 15.19 -5.91 -7.68
CA ILE A 62 14.81 -5.47 -6.33
C ILE A 62 15.16 -3.99 -6.17
N LYS A 63 16.35 -3.58 -6.64
CA LYS A 63 16.76 -2.19 -6.59
C LYS A 63 15.85 -1.28 -7.42
N GLN A 64 15.53 -1.66 -8.66
CA GLN A 64 14.61 -0.88 -9.50
C GLN A 64 13.20 -0.81 -8.93
N LEU A 65 12.72 -1.88 -8.29
CA LEU A 65 11.43 -1.92 -7.60
C LEU A 65 11.37 -0.93 -6.45
N ILE A 66 12.41 -0.89 -5.62
CA ILE A 66 12.52 0.05 -4.51
C ILE A 66 12.59 1.49 -5.05
N GLU A 67 13.40 1.74 -6.07
CA GLU A 67 13.53 3.07 -6.69
C GLU A 67 12.23 3.55 -7.34
N ARG A 68 11.51 2.69 -8.07
CA ARG A 68 10.21 3.03 -8.67
C ARG A 68 9.10 3.25 -7.66
N ASN A 69 9.21 2.66 -6.47
CA ASN A 69 8.22 2.76 -5.42
C ASN A 69 8.71 3.57 -4.22
N ALA A 70 9.48 4.64 -4.45
CA ALA A 70 10.03 5.50 -3.39
C ALA A 70 8.97 6.09 -2.42
N ASN A 71 7.71 6.20 -2.86
CA ASN A 71 6.59 6.69 -2.03
C ASN A 71 5.88 5.57 -1.26
N CYS A 72 6.32 4.32 -1.39
CA CYS A 72 5.79 3.18 -0.66
C CYS A 72 6.80 2.77 0.41
N PRO A 73 6.37 2.53 1.65
CA PRO A 73 7.27 2.15 2.73
C PRO A 73 7.68 0.67 2.59
N ILE A 74 8.50 0.34 1.60
CA ILE A 74 9.08 -1.01 1.45
C ILE A 74 10.27 -1.11 2.41
N GLN A 75 10.29 -2.17 3.23
CA GLN A 75 11.37 -2.46 4.16
C GLN A 75 12.38 -3.43 3.56
N SER A 76 11.90 -4.52 2.95
CA SER A 76 12.75 -5.49 2.25
C SER A 76 11.95 -6.25 1.20
N ILE A 77 12.66 -6.73 0.18
CA ILE A 77 12.13 -7.67 -0.80
C ILE A 77 13.12 -8.84 -0.84
N SER A 78 12.61 -10.05 -0.66
CA SER A 78 13.37 -11.29 -0.78
C SER A 78 12.76 -12.14 -1.90
N LEU A 79 13.62 -12.75 -2.71
CA LEU A 79 13.19 -13.76 -3.67
C LEU A 79 13.48 -15.14 -3.06
N GLU A 80 12.44 -15.94 -2.89
CA GLU A 80 12.53 -17.36 -2.63
C GLU A 80 12.16 -18.12 -3.90
N SER A 81 12.48 -19.42 -3.98
CA SER A 81 12.51 -20.21 -5.23
C SER A 81 11.33 -19.97 -6.17
N ASP A 82 10.12 -19.82 -5.63
CA ASP A 82 8.89 -19.69 -6.43
C ASP A 82 8.05 -18.45 -6.07
N PHE A 83 8.55 -17.55 -5.22
CA PHE A 83 7.79 -16.36 -4.80
C PHE A 83 8.65 -15.16 -4.37
N TYR A 84 8.11 -13.96 -4.55
CA TYR A 84 8.64 -12.74 -3.95
C TYR A 84 7.97 -12.46 -2.60
N GLN A 85 8.77 -12.30 -1.56
CA GLN A 85 8.31 -11.83 -0.25
C GLN A 85 8.60 -10.33 -0.12
N ILE A 86 7.55 -9.54 0.06
CA ILE A 86 7.63 -8.08 0.24
C ILE A 86 7.25 -7.75 1.67
N THR A 87 8.18 -7.15 2.39
CA THR A 87 7.95 -6.62 3.74
C THR A 87 7.80 -5.11 3.69
N PHE A 88 6.70 -4.59 4.24
CA PHE A 88 6.45 -3.15 4.34
C PHE A 88 6.75 -2.62 5.75
N GLN A 89 7.17 -1.35 5.86
CA GLN A 89 7.36 -0.70 7.15
C GLN A 89 6.00 -0.63 7.86
N GLY A 90 5.90 -1.33 8.99
CA GLY A 90 4.65 -1.63 9.66
C GLY A 90 4.41 -3.13 9.89
N GLY A 91 5.32 -3.99 9.41
CA GLY A 91 5.28 -5.44 9.67
C GLY A 91 4.21 -6.17 8.88
N GLN A 92 3.69 -5.56 7.80
CA GLN A 92 2.85 -6.27 6.85
C GLN A 92 3.74 -7.00 5.85
N HIS A 93 3.45 -8.28 5.67
CA HIS A 93 4.18 -9.18 4.79
C HIS A 93 3.22 -9.65 3.71
N TYR A 94 3.65 -9.60 2.46
CA TYR A 94 2.90 -10.13 1.35
C TYR A 94 3.80 -11.05 0.53
N GLU A 95 3.24 -12.17 0.13
CA GLU A 95 3.89 -13.17 -0.70
C GLU A 95 3.24 -13.17 -2.07
N VAL A 96 4.07 -13.15 -3.12
CA VAL A 96 3.65 -13.15 -4.52
C VAL A 96 4.20 -14.39 -5.18
N ILE A 97 3.34 -15.38 -5.41
CA ILE A 97 3.71 -16.64 -6.06
C ILE A 97 3.87 -16.37 -7.57
N LEU A 98 4.96 -16.87 -8.15
CA LEU A 98 5.29 -16.70 -9.56
C LEU A 98 4.38 -17.55 -10.48
N GLU A 99 3.89 -18.69 -10.00
CA GLU A 99 3.05 -19.64 -10.77
C GLU A 99 1.67 -19.07 -11.18
N ASP A 100 1.15 -18.05 -10.50
CA ASP A 100 -0.14 -17.43 -10.84
C ASP A 100 -0.05 -16.43 -12.01
N TRP A 101 1.13 -16.19 -12.58
CA TRP A 101 1.29 -15.27 -13.72
C TRP A 101 1.03 -15.88 -15.10
N GLU A 102 0.97 -17.20 -15.23
CA GLU A 102 0.65 -17.86 -16.52
C GLU A 102 -0.86 -17.98 -16.80
N LEU A 103 -1.72 -17.61 -15.83
CA LEU A 103 -3.17 -17.74 -15.93
C LEU A 103 -3.89 -16.40 -15.83
N SER A 104 -3.57 -15.46 -16.71
CA SER A 104 -4.53 -14.43 -17.12
C SER A 104 -4.56 -14.34 -18.65
N PRO A 105 -5.72 -14.61 -19.30
CA PRO A 105 -5.89 -14.44 -20.74
C PRO A 105 -5.80 -12.99 -21.21
#